data_AF-A0A9W3CAT3-F1
#
_entry.id   AF-A0A9W3CAT3-F1
#
_cell.length_a   1.000
_cell.length_b   1.000
_cell.length_c   1.000
_cell.angle_alpha   90.00
_cell.angle_beta   90.00
_cell.angle_gamma   90.00
#
_symmetry.space_group_name_H-M   'P 1'
#
loop_
_entity.id
_entity.type
_entity.pdbx_description
1 polymer ?
#
loop_
_entity_poly.entity_id
_entity_poly.type
_entity_poly.pdbx_seq_one_letter_code
_entity_poly.pdbx_strand_id
1 'polypeptide(L)'
;MDFELRSAREKLEREQRERKQRAKLKLEREKKAKDAAIKQREAIEASHRAKRVDAIEAQIKADQHMQESLIAGGGIVFERVFQAVPFQGIGDKIKLPPSCFTELSDQGAFDKGPLYFELSVDYRDNKKTTHSGVLEFTAEDGTVCLPPHVWSNLFSAQDHPMDVLLVQIRYIRLPKGSYAKLQPDNLGFSDLPNHKAILETILRQHATLSMDDVLSVSYGQVSYKLQVLELKPASSISVLETDIEVDIVSPEIVSDQPSQHVLRPLQFGKPESGTVEEGRYDYYKFSIDESTAEKVMAGSVKVIVKIDVEKDGADTDLYVSKHPILFPSLNQHEWSSHDVGSKTLILESKERALSSGTYSIGVYGFKGTVKYQVSVLVQESSSGAKVGERAVSSSSDVDTVECRNCKHSIPSRSIALHEVYCSRHNVVCDHPGCGIVLRVEEAKNHLHCEKCGQALQPVEMEKHLKVFHEPLSCGCGVVLEKVQMVQHQARDCPLRLIACRFCGDMVEAGNAAADVRDRMRGMSEHESTCGSRTAPCDSCGRSVMLKDMDIHQIAVHGKSS
;
A
#
# COMPACT_ATOMS: atom_id res chain seq x y z
N MET A 1 79.24 86.85 31.86
CA MET A 1 78.50 87.40 30.69
C MET A 1 78.32 86.39 29.55
N ASP A 2 78.79 85.13 29.66
CA ASP A 2 78.77 84.14 28.56
C ASP A 2 77.75 82.98 28.73
N PHE A 3 77.13 82.86 29.91
CA PHE A 3 76.17 81.81 30.25
C PHE A 3 74.73 82.21 29.85
N GLU A 4 74.39 83.49 30.01
CA GLU A 4 73.06 84.03 29.67
C GLU A 4 72.81 84.07 28.15
N LEU A 5 73.83 84.38 27.35
CA LEU A 5 73.73 84.39 25.88
C LEU A 5 73.60 82.99 25.27
N ARG A 6 74.28 81.97 25.83
CA ARG A 6 74.11 80.57 25.44
C ARG A 6 72.74 80.01 25.82
N SER A 7 72.28 80.29 27.04
CA SER A 7 70.95 79.89 27.50
C SER A 7 69.83 80.53 26.67
N ALA A 8 69.96 81.81 26.29
CA ALA A 8 69.00 82.49 25.43
C ALA A 8 68.94 81.89 24.01
N ARG A 9 70.09 81.51 23.44
CA ARG A 9 70.17 80.90 22.09
C ARG A 9 69.60 79.48 22.07
N GLU A 10 69.89 78.67 23.08
CA GLU A 10 69.27 77.34 23.24
C GLU A 10 67.77 77.41 23.47
N LYS A 11 67.29 78.40 24.25
CA LYS A 11 65.87 78.63 24.46
C LYS A 11 65.17 78.99 23.15
N LEU A 12 65.78 79.87 22.34
CA LEU A 12 65.26 80.26 21.03
C LEU A 12 65.24 79.08 20.04
N GLU A 13 66.29 78.25 20.01
CA GLU A 13 66.32 77.05 19.17
C GLU A 13 65.30 75.99 19.61
N ARG A 14 65.12 75.80 20.92
CA ARG A 14 64.09 74.88 21.46
C ARG A 14 62.70 75.37 21.07
N GLU A 15 62.44 76.66 21.19
CA GLU A 15 61.17 77.27 20.81
C GLU A 15 60.92 77.18 19.29
N GLN A 16 61.95 77.38 18.46
CA GLN A 16 61.85 77.19 17.00
C GLN A 16 61.59 75.73 16.62
N ARG A 17 62.24 74.76 17.29
CA ARG A 17 61.99 73.32 17.08
C ARG A 17 60.59 72.92 17.50
N GLU A 18 60.11 73.40 18.64
CA GLU A 18 58.73 73.16 19.11
C GLU A 18 57.69 73.76 18.18
N ARG A 19 57.91 74.99 17.67
CA ARG A 19 57.02 75.61 16.66
C ARG A 19 56.99 74.79 15.37
N LYS A 20 58.14 74.31 14.90
CA LYS A 20 58.23 73.46 13.69
C LYS A 20 57.57 72.09 13.90
N GLN A 21 57.74 71.48 15.07
CA GLN A 21 57.07 70.22 15.42
C GLN A 21 55.54 70.39 15.56
N ARG A 22 55.07 71.46 16.21
CA ARG A 22 53.63 71.78 16.30
C ARG A 22 53.02 72.04 14.92
N ALA A 23 53.72 72.76 14.04
CA ALA A 23 53.27 72.98 12.67
C ALA A 23 53.20 71.67 11.87
N LYS A 24 54.20 70.79 12.01
CA LYS A 24 54.23 69.47 11.35
C LYS A 24 53.09 68.56 11.85
N LEU A 25 52.86 68.51 13.17
CA LEU A 25 51.75 67.76 13.78
C LEU A 25 50.38 68.29 13.33
N LYS A 26 50.22 69.62 13.22
CA LYS A 26 48.98 70.24 12.73
C LYS A 26 48.73 69.85 11.26
N LEU A 27 49.75 69.90 10.42
CA LEU A 27 49.65 69.53 9.00
C LEU A 27 49.37 68.03 8.83
N GLU A 28 49.96 67.18 9.65
CA GLU A 28 49.71 65.73 9.63
C GLU A 28 48.29 65.39 10.12
N ARG A 29 47.79 66.08 11.15
CA ARG A 29 46.40 65.94 11.62
C ARG A 29 45.40 66.41 10.58
N GLU A 30 45.69 67.51 9.89
CA GLU A 30 44.85 68.02 8.80
C GLU A 30 44.83 67.06 7.60
N LYS A 31 45.99 66.48 7.25
CA LYS A 31 46.08 65.44 6.21
C LYS A 31 45.29 64.19 6.58
N LYS A 32 45.44 63.67 7.81
CA LYS A 32 44.65 62.54 8.32
C LYS A 32 43.15 62.83 8.34
N ALA A 33 42.74 64.05 8.70
CA ALA A 33 41.35 64.46 8.68
C ALA A 33 40.78 64.53 7.25
N LYS A 34 41.56 65.03 6.28
CA LYS A 34 41.17 65.04 4.86
C LYS A 34 41.06 63.62 4.29
N ASP A 35 42.03 62.75 4.58
CA ASP A 35 42.01 61.36 4.12
C ASP A 35 40.84 60.57 4.74
N ALA A 36 40.53 60.81 6.03
CA ALA A 36 39.36 60.21 6.68
C ALA A 36 38.04 60.70 6.08
N ALA A 37 37.92 61.99 5.75
CA ALA A 37 36.74 62.55 5.10
C ALA A 37 36.54 61.97 3.68
N ILE A 38 37.63 61.76 2.92
CA ILE A 38 37.58 61.12 1.60
C ILE A 38 37.10 59.67 1.73
N LYS A 39 37.70 58.89 2.64
CA LYS A 39 37.27 57.50 2.90
C LYS A 39 35.81 57.39 3.31
N GLN A 40 35.33 58.32 4.16
CA GLN A 40 33.93 58.34 4.58
C GLN A 40 32.99 58.66 3.41
N ARG A 41 33.36 59.60 2.54
CA ARG A 41 32.61 59.91 1.32
C ARG A 41 32.59 58.75 0.34
N GLU A 42 33.72 58.09 0.12
CA GLU A 42 33.83 56.89 -0.73
C GLU A 42 33.00 55.72 -0.17
N ALA A 43 33.00 55.50 1.14
CA ALA A 43 32.18 54.48 1.78
C ALA A 43 30.67 54.73 1.62
N ILE A 44 30.23 55.99 1.76
CA ILE A 44 28.85 56.40 1.52
C ILE A 44 28.48 56.19 0.04
N GLU A 45 29.33 56.63 -0.88
CA GLU A 45 29.10 56.46 -2.32
C GLU A 45 29.07 54.97 -2.73
N ALA A 46 29.96 54.15 -2.16
CA ALA A 46 29.97 52.71 -2.36
C ALA A 46 28.68 52.04 -1.84
N SER A 47 28.19 52.43 -0.66
CA SER A 47 26.90 51.93 -0.13
C SER A 47 25.72 52.34 -1.01
N HIS A 48 25.69 53.58 -1.51
CA HIS A 48 24.67 54.03 -2.45
C HIS A 48 24.78 53.38 -3.84
N ARG A 49 25.98 52.97 -4.28
CA ARG A 49 26.16 52.15 -5.49
C ARG A 49 25.65 50.73 -5.28
N ALA A 50 26.01 50.09 -4.17
CA ALA A 50 25.54 48.74 -3.82
C ALA A 50 24.00 48.69 -3.79
N LYS A 51 23.33 49.59 -3.05
CA LYS A 51 21.86 49.67 -3.02
C LYS A 51 21.22 49.87 -4.39
N ARG A 52 21.89 50.60 -5.30
CA ARG A 52 21.40 50.79 -6.67
C ARG A 52 21.54 49.52 -7.50
N VAL A 53 22.65 48.81 -7.36
CA VAL A 53 22.87 47.51 -8.01
C VAL A 53 21.85 46.49 -7.49
N ASP A 54 21.69 46.36 -6.17
CA ASP A 54 20.72 45.46 -5.56
C ASP A 54 19.28 45.77 -6.02
N ALA A 55 18.92 47.05 -6.13
CA ALA A 55 17.60 47.47 -6.62
C ALA A 55 17.41 47.14 -8.11
N ILE A 56 18.44 47.31 -8.94
CA ILE A 56 18.39 46.94 -10.37
C ILE A 56 18.30 45.42 -10.52
N GLU A 57 19.09 44.65 -9.77
CA GLU A 57 19.04 43.19 -9.77
C GLU A 57 17.68 42.68 -9.29
N ALA A 58 17.10 43.28 -8.24
CA ALA A 58 15.75 42.96 -7.79
C ALA A 58 14.69 43.26 -8.85
N GLN A 59 14.82 44.38 -9.58
CA GLN A 59 13.91 44.72 -10.67
C GLN A 59 14.04 43.75 -11.85
N ILE A 60 15.27 43.42 -12.28
CA ILE A 60 15.52 42.45 -13.35
C ILE A 60 14.93 41.09 -12.97
N LYS A 61 15.12 40.65 -11.73
CA LYS A 61 14.57 39.39 -11.24
C LYS A 61 13.03 39.41 -11.21
N ALA A 62 12.42 40.53 -10.81
CA ALA A 62 10.97 40.69 -10.82
C ALA A 62 10.40 40.69 -12.26
N ASP A 63 11.07 41.38 -13.19
CA ASP A 63 10.68 41.43 -14.60
C ASP A 63 10.82 40.05 -15.26
N GLN A 64 11.91 39.33 -14.98
CA GLN A 64 12.11 37.94 -15.41
C GLN A 64 11.02 37.02 -14.87
N HIS A 65 10.71 37.10 -13.57
CA HIS A 65 9.66 36.31 -12.93
C HIS A 65 8.27 36.58 -13.52
N MET A 66 7.96 37.85 -13.80
CA MET A 66 6.72 38.26 -14.45
C MET A 66 6.63 37.68 -15.87
N GLN A 67 7.71 37.77 -16.64
CA GLN A 67 7.78 37.24 -18.01
C GLN A 67 7.64 35.71 -18.03
N GLU A 68 8.30 35.00 -17.11
CA GLU A 68 8.16 33.55 -16.95
C GLU A 68 6.72 33.16 -16.61
N SER A 69 6.09 33.87 -15.67
CA SER A 69 4.69 33.62 -15.28
C SER A 69 3.72 33.88 -16.43
N LEU A 70 3.97 34.92 -17.23
CA LEU A 70 3.19 35.20 -18.45
C LEU A 70 3.32 34.07 -19.48
N ILE A 71 4.52 33.52 -19.68
CA ILE A 71 4.76 32.41 -20.60
C ILE A 71 4.09 31.13 -20.08
N ALA A 72 4.29 30.81 -18.80
CA ALA A 72 3.77 29.60 -18.17
C ALA A 72 2.22 29.58 -18.14
N GLY A 73 1.58 30.69 -17.78
CA GLY A 73 0.13 30.84 -17.82
C GLY A 73 -0.42 31.12 -19.23
N GLY A 74 0.42 31.23 -20.25
CA GLY A 74 -0.04 31.40 -21.62
C GLY A 74 -0.73 32.73 -21.90
N GLY A 75 -0.16 33.81 -21.37
CA GLY A 75 -0.68 35.17 -21.43
C GLY A 75 -1.58 35.55 -20.26
N ILE A 76 -1.75 34.67 -19.27
CA ILE A 76 -2.52 34.91 -18.04
C ILE A 76 -1.55 34.89 -16.88
N VAL A 77 -1.58 35.91 -16.04
CA VAL A 77 -0.75 35.97 -14.83
C VAL A 77 -1.70 35.99 -13.65
N PHE A 78 -1.67 34.90 -12.89
CA PHE A 78 -2.39 34.78 -11.64
C PHE A 78 -1.45 34.14 -10.62
N GLU A 79 -1.17 34.88 -9.56
CA GLU A 79 -0.29 34.44 -8.48
C GLU A 79 -0.76 35.05 -7.16
N ARG A 80 -1.07 34.20 -6.19
CA ARG A 80 -1.60 34.60 -4.89
C ARG A 80 -1.13 33.66 -3.79
N VAL A 81 -1.04 34.18 -2.57
CA VAL A 81 -0.74 33.40 -1.38
C VAL A 81 -2.03 33.19 -0.59
N PHE A 82 -2.31 31.93 -0.25
CA PHE A 82 -3.47 31.53 0.53
C PHE A 82 -3.07 30.77 1.77
N GLN A 83 -3.93 30.80 2.79
CA GLN A 83 -3.82 29.89 3.93
C GLN A 83 -4.32 28.50 3.54
N ALA A 84 -3.49 27.47 3.73
CA ALA A 84 -3.84 26.09 3.43
C ALA A 84 -4.72 25.47 4.52
N VAL A 85 -5.82 24.85 4.11
CA VAL A 85 -6.76 24.12 4.96
C VAL A 85 -6.92 22.70 4.42
N PRO A 86 -6.76 21.65 5.23
CA PRO A 86 -6.97 20.29 4.77
C PRO A 86 -8.47 20.00 4.59
N PHE A 87 -8.83 19.28 3.53
CA PHE A 87 -10.18 18.74 3.36
C PHE A 87 -10.17 17.28 2.91
N GLN A 88 -11.27 16.57 3.13
CA GLN A 88 -11.45 15.20 2.63
C GLN A 88 -11.79 15.24 1.14
N GLY A 89 -10.78 15.01 0.31
CA GLY A 89 -10.88 14.98 -1.15
C GLY A 89 -10.11 13.82 -1.75
N ILE A 90 -10.43 13.45 -2.99
CA ILE A 90 -9.77 12.39 -3.75
C ILE A 90 -8.95 13.03 -4.87
N GLY A 91 -7.72 12.55 -5.08
CA GLY A 91 -6.82 13.06 -6.10
C GLY A 91 -6.15 14.40 -5.72
N ASP A 92 -5.93 15.25 -6.72
CA ASP A 92 -5.19 16.51 -6.63
C ASP A 92 -6.05 17.74 -6.92
N LYS A 93 -7.38 17.63 -6.79
CA LYS A 93 -8.29 18.74 -7.11
C LYS A 93 -8.53 19.61 -5.89
N ILE A 94 -8.07 20.85 -5.93
CA ILE A 94 -8.17 21.82 -4.82
C ILE A 94 -9.46 22.65 -4.89
N LYS A 95 -9.85 23.27 -3.77
CA LYS A 95 -10.92 24.28 -3.77
C LYS A 95 -10.33 25.67 -3.60
N LEU A 96 -10.74 26.57 -4.48
CA LEU A 96 -10.28 27.96 -4.48
C LEU A 96 -11.42 28.91 -4.06
N PRO A 97 -11.11 30.15 -3.67
CA PRO A 97 -12.14 31.15 -3.39
C PRO A 97 -12.88 31.63 -4.65
N PRO A 98 -14.15 32.09 -4.54
CA PRO A 98 -14.89 32.68 -5.65
C PRO A 98 -14.20 33.90 -6.27
N SER A 99 -13.43 34.66 -5.49
CA SER A 99 -12.64 35.80 -5.98
C SER A 99 -11.62 35.40 -7.07
N CYS A 100 -11.04 34.20 -6.97
CA CYS A 100 -10.13 33.67 -7.99
C CYS A 100 -10.85 33.33 -9.30
N PHE A 101 -12.10 32.89 -9.22
CA PHE A 101 -12.91 32.59 -10.41
C PHE A 101 -13.12 33.85 -11.25
N THR A 102 -13.51 34.96 -10.61
CA THR A 102 -13.74 36.23 -11.30
C THR A 102 -12.47 36.72 -11.99
N GLU A 103 -11.33 36.71 -11.30
CA GLU A 103 -10.05 37.17 -11.85
C GLU A 103 -9.58 36.30 -13.04
N LEU A 104 -9.70 34.98 -12.93
CA LEU A 104 -9.34 34.05 -14.01
C LEU A 104 -10.31 34.14 -15.19
N SER A 105 -11.59 34.41 -14.93
CA SER A 105 -12.61 34.60 -15.96
C SER A 105 -12.37 35.88 -16.75
N ASP A 106 -12.04 36.98 -16.07
CA ASP A 106 -11.74 38.26 -16.71
C ASP A 106 -10.51 38.18 -17.63
N GLN A 107 -9.56 37.29 -17.30
CA GLN A 107 -8.37 37.02 -18.11
C GLN A 107 -8.59 35.94 -19.20
N GLY A 108 -9.80 35.38 -19.34
CA GLY A 108 -10.13 34.37 -20.35
C GLY A 108 -9.47 33.01 -20.13
N ALA A 109 -9.25 32.60 -18.88
CA ALA A 109 -8.60 31.33 -18.57
C ALA A 109 -9.45 30.11 -18.96
N PHE A 110 -10.77 30.21 -18.81
CA PHE A 110 -11.71 29.12 -19.08
C PHE A 110 -11.78 28.73 -20.56
N ASP A 111 -11.49 29.68 -21.47
CA ASP A 111 -11.48 29.43 -22.91
C ASP A 111 -10.24 28.61 -23.36
N LYS A 112 -9.23 28.49 -22.50
CA LYS A 112 -7.95 27.85 -22.79
C LYS A 112 -7.88 26.38 -22.34
N GLY A 113 -8.98 25.82 -21.84
CA GLY A 113 -9.08 24.43 -21.41
C GLY A 113 -9.07 24.27 -19.88
N PRO A 114 -8.68 23.08 -19.36
CA PRO A 114 -8.65 22.84 -17.93
C PRO A 114 -7.67 23.75 -17.20
N LEU A 115 -8.02 24.14 -15.97
CA LEU A 115 -7.21 25.02 -15.14
C LEU A 115 -6.27 24.22 -14.26
N TYR A 116 -4.97 24.55 -14.34
CA TYR A 116 -3.93 23.97 -13.50
C TYR A 116 -3.23 25.05 -12.70
N PHE A 117 -2.81 24.66 -11.50
CA PHE A 117 -2.13 25.53 -10.58
C PHE A 117 -0.87 24.87 -10.06
N GLU A 118 0.21 25.63 -10.01
CA GLU A 118 1.42 25.29 -9.27
C GLU A 118 1.26 25.78 -7.85
N LEU A 119 1.44 24.88 -6.88
CA LEU A 119 1.45 25.17 -5.46
C LEU A 119 2.89 25.10 -4.99
N SER A 120 3.37 26.18 -4.38
CA SER A 120 4.71 26.23 -3.83
C SER A 120 4.69 26.68 -2.37
N VAL A 121 5.56 26.04 -1.59
CA VAL A 121 5.79 26.35 -0.18
C VAL A 121 7.27 26.55 0.02
N ASP A 122 7.64 27.72 0.54
CA ASP A 122 9.00 28.03 0.96
C ASP A 122 9.13 27.73 2.46
N TYR A 123 9.87 26.68 2.81
CA TYR A 123 10.12 26.32 4.20
C TYR A 123 11.62 26.06 4.43
N ARG A 124 12.24 26.84 5.31
CA ARG A 124 13.66 26.72 5.71
C ARG A 124 14.64 26.55 4.53
N ASP A 125 14.50 27.40 3.51
CA ASP A 125 15.29 27.40 2.27
C ASP A 125 15.09 26.21 1.31
N ASN A 126 14.13 25.32 1.59
CA ASN A 126 13.67 24.31 0.64
C ASN A 126 12.33 24.71 0.03
N LYS A 127 12.33 25.04 -1.25
CA LYS A 127 11.12 25.27 -2.04
C LYS A 127 10.55 23.92 -2.48
N LYS A 128 9.41 23.53 -1.94
CA LYS A 128 8.64 22.40 -2.45
C LYS A 128 7.57 22.90 -3.41
N THR A 129 7.40 22.19 -4.52
CA THR A 129 6.42 22.52 -5.55
C THR A 129 5.63 21.29 -5.92
N THR A 130 4.31 21.41 -6.01
CA THR A 130 3.42 20.38 -6.56
C THR A 130 2.39 21.04 -7.46
N HIS A 131 1.72 20.25 -8.27
CA HIS A 131 0.73 20.73 -9.23
C HIS A 131 -0.63 20.19 -8.86
N SER A 132 -1.68 20.94 -9.20
CA SER A 132 -3.05 20.57 -8.87
C SER A 132 -4.05 21.16 -9.86
N GLY A 133 -5.14 20.43 -10.07
CA GLY A 133 -6.32 20.96 -10.77
C GLY A 133 -7.28 21.65 -9.80
N VAL A 134 -8.27 22.37 -10.31
CA VAL A 134 -9.37 22.92 -9.49
C VAL A 134 -10.59 22.00 -9.51
N LEU A 135 -11.18 21.77 -8.34
CA LEU A 135 -12.46 21.08 -8.19
C LEU A 135 -13.62 22.06 -8.32
N GLU A 136 -13.62 23.08 -7.46
CA GLU A 136 -14.68 24.08 -7.35
C GLU A 136 -14.19 25.37 -6.70
N PHE A 137 -14.94 26.45 -6.88
CA PHE A 137 -14.62 27.78 -6.36
C PHE A 137 -15.51 28.13 -5.17
N THR A 138 -15.40 27.38 -4.07
CA THR A 138 -16.26 27.51 -2.88
C THR A 138 -15.50 27.73 -1.58
N ALA A 139 -14.17 27.91 -1.62
CA ALA A 139 -13.38 28.15 -0.42
C ALA A 139 -13.62 29.55 0.15
N GLU A 140 -13.33 29.74 1.44
CA GLU A 140 -13.41 31.07 2.07
C GLU A 140 -12.32 31.98 1.50
N ASP A 141 -12.63 33.26 1.30
CA ASP A 141 -11.68 34.23 0.76
C ASP A 141 -10.41 34.31 1.64
N GLY A 142 -9.25 34.13 1.00
CA GLY A 142 -7.95 34.06 1.67
C GLY A 142 -7.50 32.65 2.06
N THR A 143 -8.33 31.62 1.84
CA THR A 143 -7.99 30.22 2.12
C THR A 143 -8.01 29.34 0.87
N VAL A 144 -7.27 28.24 0.90
CA VAL A 144 -7.31 27.17 -0.12
C VAL A 144 -7.53 25.83 0.56
N CYS A 145 -8.48 25.04 0.06
CA CYS A 145 -8.69 23.69 0.57
C CYS A 145 -7.85 22.69 -0.23
N LEU A 146 -6.95 21.97 0.44
CA LEU A 146 -6.05 20.98 -0.16
C LEU A 146 -6.47 19.54 0.20
N PRO A 147 -6.52 18.61 -0.77
CA PRO A 147 -6.80 17.21 -0.51
C PRO A 147 -5.59 16.52 0.16
N PRO A 148 -5.77 15.33 0.78
CA PRO A 148 -4.71 14.65 1.52
C PRO A 148 -3.46 14.34 0.69
N HIS A 149 -3.64 14.02 -0.60
CA HIS A 149 -2.53 13.75 -1.52
C HIS A 149 -1.61 14.97 -1.68
N VAL A 150 -2.18 16.12 -2.07
CA VAL A 150 -1.47 17.39 -2.24
C VAL A 150 -0.84 17.86 -0.92
N TRP A 151 -1.58 17.70 0.18
CA TRP A 151 -1.07 18.02 1.52
C TRP A 151 0.17 17.21 1.86
N SER A 152 0.17 15.91 1.60
CA SER A 152 1.30 15.02 1.92
C SER A 152 2.56 15.27 1.08
N ASN A 153 2.39 15.75 -0.16
CA ASN A 153 3.52 16.13 -1.02
C ASN A 153 4.12 17.48 -0.61
N LEU A 154 3.27 18.46 -0.27
CA LEU A 154 3.71 19.78 0.16
C LEU A 154 4.31 19.79 1.57
N PHE A 155 3.68 19.13 2.53
CA PHE A 155 4.05 19.19 3.94
C PHE A 155 4.58 17.85 4.43
N SER A 156 5.83 17.83 4.93
CA SER A 156 6.39 16.62 5.53
C SER A 156 5.81 16.38 6.93
N ALA A 157 5.63 15.12 7.32
CA ALA A 157 5.06 14.75 8.63
C ALA A 157 5.84 15.28 9.85
N GLN A 158 7.12 15.66 9.68
CA GLN A 158 7.99 16.18 10.74
C GLN A 158 7.83 17.70 10.94
N ASP A 159 7.07 18.38 10.09
CA ASP A 159 6.97 19.84 10.02
C ASP A 159 5.64 20.38 10.56
N HIS A 160 5.10 19.81 11.64
CA HIS A 160 3.93 20.37 12.33
C HIS A 160 4.34 21.23 13.53
N PRO A 161 4.72 22.52 13.36
CA PRO A 161 4.40 23.53 14.35
C PRO A 161 2.98 24.06 14.13
N MET A 162 2.41 24.61 15.20
CA MET A 162 1.10 25.26 15.29
C MET A 162 1.00 26.58 14.47
N ASP A 163 1.60 26.64 13.27
CA ASP A 163 1.66 27.84 12.44
C ASP A 163 0.68 27.79 11.27
N VAL A 164 0.22 28.98 10.86
CA VAL A 164 -0.60 29.20 9.67
C VAL A 164 0.23 28.85 8.43
N LEU A 165 -0.07 27.73 7.78
CA LEU A 165 0.63 27.29 6.57
C LEU A 165 0.17 28.13 5.38
N LEU A 166 1.09 28.93 4.83
CA LEU A 166 0.87 29.74 3.63
C LEU A 166 1.37 28.98 2.40
N VAL A 167 0.54 28.94 1.36
CA VAL A 167 0.86 28.31 0.07
C VAL A 167 0.71 29.34 -1.03
N GLN A 168 1.73 29.47 -1.86
CA GLN A 168 1.71 30.30 -3.06
C GLN A 168 1.14 29.49 -4.22
N ILE A 169 0.07 29.99 -4.82
CA ILE A 169 -0.65 29.39 -5.94
C ILE A 169 -0.43 30.24 -7.18
N ARG A 170 0.07 29.62 -8.25
CA ARG A 170 0.31 30.26 -9.54
C ARG A 170 -0.43 29.53 -10.65
N TYR A 171 -1.15 30.26 -11.49
CA TYR A 171 -1.79 29.67 -12.67
C TYR A 171 -0.76 29.33 -13.74
N ILE A 172 -0.86 28.13 -14.29
CA ILE A 172 0.06 27.62 -15.30
C ILE A 172 -0.69 26.74 -16.30
N ARG A 173 -0.13 26.59 -17.49
CA ARG A 173 -0.59 25.62 -18.48
C ARG A 173 0.37 24.44 -18.53
N LEU A 174 -0.20 23.25 -18.35
CA LEU A 174 0.56 22.01 -18.42
C LEU A 174 0.37 21.33 -19.78
N PRO A 175 1.45 20.82 -20.39
CA PRO A 175 1.33 19.97 -21.56
C PRO A 175 0.70 18.63 -21.17
N LYS A 176 0.04 17.98 -22.14
CA LYS A 176 -0.46 16.61 -21.98
C LYS A 176 0.70 15.64 -21.79
N GLY A 177 0.57 14.78 -20.79
CA GLY A 177 1.53 13.72 -20.51
C GLY A 177 1.60 12.69 -21.64
N SER A 178 2.81 12.19 -21.91
CA SER A 178 3.01 11.04 -22.80
C SER A 178 3.66 9.85 -22.09
N TYR A 179 4.51 10.12 -21.08
CA TYR A 179 5.24 9.09 -20.36
C TYR A 179 5.45 9.49 -18.90
N ALA A 180 5.31 8.52 -18.00
CA ALA A 180 5.59 8.65 -16.57
C ALA A 180 6.38 7.43 -16.07
N LYS A 181 7.49 7.69 -15.39
CA LYS A 181 8.30 6.67 -14.72
C LYS A 181 8.03 6.73 -13.23
N LEU A 182 7.47 5.66 -12.69
CA LEU A 182 7.08 5.56 -11.28
C LEU A 182 7.94 4.51 -10.58
N GLN A 183 8.30 4.79 -9.34
CA GLN A 183 9.02 3.87 -8.48
C GLN A 183 8.22 3.66 -7.20
N PRO A 184 7.79 2.42 -6.87
CA PRO A 184 7.18 2.14 -5.60
C PRO A 184 8.25 2.21 -4.49
N ASP A 185 7.89 2.77 -3.33
CA ASP A 185 8.78 2.86 -2.17
C ASP A 185 9.18 1.45 -1.67
N ASN A 186 8.29 0.47 -1.85
CA ASN A 186 8.45 -0.89 -1.32
C ASN A 186 8.15 -1.94 -2.39
N LEU A 187 8.72 -3.14 -2.19
CA LEU A 187 8.45 -4.30 -3.03
C LEU A 187 6.98 -4.75 -2.88
N GLY A 188 6.41 -5.25 -3.97
CA GLY A 188 5.07 -5.87 -3.97
C GLY A 188 4.01 -5.16 -4.81
N PHE A 189 4.21 -3.90 -5.21
CA PHE A 189 3.24 -3.23 -6.10
C PHE A 189 3.17 -3.88 -7.49
N SER A 190 4.33 -4.16 -8.10
CA SER A 190 4.42 -4.85 -9.41
C SER A 190 3.89 -6.28 -9.36
N ASP A 191 3.83 -6.85 -8.16
CA ASP A 191 3.32 -8.19 -7.90
C ASP A 191 1.79 -8.22 -7.79
N LEU A 192 1.15 -7.06 -7.68
CA LEU A 192 -0.31 -6.96 -7.66
C LEU A 192 -0.87 -7.37 -9.04
N PRO A 193 -1.88 -8.24 -9.07
CA PRO A 193 -2.62 -8.52 -10.29
C PRO A 193 -3.36 -7.24 -10.73
N ASN A 194 -3.36 -6.99 -12.03
CA ASN A 194 -3.92 -5.78 -12.63
C ASN A 194 -3.33 -4.46 -12.07
N HIS A 195 -2.07 -4.43 -11.60
CA HIS A 195 -1.39 -3.21 -11.14
C HIS A 195 -1.52 -2.03 -12.12
N LYS A 196 -1.54 -2.31 -13.43
CA LYS A 196 -1.79 -1.30 -14.48
C LYS A 196 -3.17 -0.66 -14.38
N ALA A 197 -4.22 -1.47 -14.26
CA ALA A 197 -5.59 -0.97 -14.16
C ALA A 197 -5.81 -0.18 -12.86
N ILE A 198 -5.24 -0.65 -11.74
CA ILE A 198 -5.29 0.06 -10.46
C ILE A 198 -4.62 1.43 -10.61
N LEU A 199 -3.45 1.48 -11.23
CA LEU A 199 -2.73 2.71 -11.47
C LEU A 199 -3.52 3.65 -12.39
N GLU A 200 -4.11 3.14 -13.47
CA GLU A 200 -4.99 3.92 -14.35
C GLU A 200 -6.17 4.53 -13.58
N THR A 201 -6.84 3.75 -12.72
CA THR A 201 -7.95 4.26 -11.90
C THR A 201 -7.50 5.42 -11.01
N ILE A 202 -6.34 5.29 -10.37
CA ILE A 202 -5.77 6.36 -9.53
C ILE A 202 -5.37 7.56 -10.36
N LEU A 203 -4.70 7.37 -11.50
CA LEU A 203 -4.30 8.47 -12.39
C LEU A 203 -5.50 9.24 -12.93
N ARG A 204 -6.64 8.58 -13.21
CA ARG A 204 -7.90 9.25 -13.62
C ARG A 204 -8.49 10.15 -12.53
N GLN A 205 -8.18 9.90 -11.25
CA GLN A 205 -8.62 10.75 -10.15
C GLN A 205 -7.78 12.03 -10.04
N HIS A 206 -6.58 12.03 -10.60
CA HIS A 206 -5.66 13.17 -10.61
C HIS A 206 -5.80 13.96 -11.92
N ALA A 207 -5.54 15.26 -11.85
CA ALA A 207 -5.52 16.16 -12.98
C ALA A 207 -4.09 16.37 -13.49
N THR A 208 -3.12 16.28 -12.59
CA THR A 208 -1.71 16.61 -12.82
C THR A 208 -0.79 15.60 -12.15
N LEU A 209 0.44 15.52 -12.65
CA LEU A 209 1.56 14.85 -12.01
C LEU A 209 2.79 15.75 -12.08
N SER A 210 3.52 15.86 -10.98
CA SER A 210 4.83 16.53 -10.93
C SER A 210 5.94 15.53 -10.63
N MET A 211 7.16 15.85 -11.06
CA MET A 211 8.37 15.17 -10.65
C MET A 211 8.49 15.22 -9.11
N ASP A 212 8.95 14.13 -8.51
CA ASP A 212 9.09 13.94 -7.06
C ASP A 212 7.78 13.89 -6.24
N ASP A 213 6.61 14.02 -6.87
CA ASP A 213 5.34 13.76 -6.18
C ASP A 213 5.22 12.28 -5.79
N VAL A 214 4.56 12.01 -4.65
CA VAL A 214 4.28 10.65 -4.18
C VAL A 214 2.81 10.32 -4.33
N LEU A 215 2.51 9.38 -5.23
CA LEU A 215 1.17 8.81 -5.42
C LEU A 215 0.92 7.73 -4.37
N SER A 216 -0.20 7.84 -3.65
CA SER A 216 -0.65 6.80 -2.72
C SER A 216 -1.71 5.93 -3.39
N VAL A 217 -1.41 4.65 -3.55
CA VAL A 217 -2.28 3.66 -4.18
C VAL A 217 -2.72 2.63 -3.14
N SER A 218 -4.01 2.62 -2.82
CA SER A 218 -4.60 1.61 -1.94
C SER A 218 -5.07 0.41 -2.74
N TYR A 219 -4.65 -0.79 -2.34
CA TYR A 219 -5.20 -2.05 -2.81
C TYR A 219 -5.67 -2.89 -1.62
N GLY A 220 -6.99 -2.99 -1.46
CA GLY A 220 -7.58 -3.61 -0.28
C GLY A 220 -7.16 -2.89 1.00
N GLN A 221 -6.49 -3.61 1.91
CA GLN A 221 -6.01 -3.06 3.19
C GLN A 221 -4.58 -2.51 3.13
N VAL A 222 -3.88 -2.62 2.00
CA VAL A 222 -2.49 -2.19 1.87
C VAL A 222 -2.39 -0.93 1.01
N SER A 223 -1.68 0.07 1.54
CA SER A 223 -1.34 1.29 0.81
C SER A 223 0.10 1.23 0.30
N TYR A 224 0.28 1.36 -1.00
CA TYR A 224 1.56 1.51 -1.67
C TYR A 224 1.81 2.99 -1.95
N LYS A 225 3.07 3.42 -1.81
CA LYS A 225 3.51 4.76 -2.20
C LYS A 225 4.38 4.62 -3.43
N LEU A 226 4.12 5.43 -4.45
CA LEU A 226 4.88 5.47 -5.69
C LEU A 226 5.39 6.88 -5.93
N GLN A 227 6.71 7.03 -5.92
CA GLN A 227 7.36 8.28 -6.27
C GLN A 227 7.45 8.45 -7.78
N VAL A 228 7.18 9.65 -8.27
CA VAL A 228 7.37 10.03 -9.67
C VAL A 228 8.84 10.39 -9.92
N LEU A 229 9.53 9.60 -10.75
CA LEU A 229 10.94 9.83 -11.07
C LEU A 229 11.15 10.69 -12.33
N GLU A 230 10.38 10.40 -13.38
CA GLU A 230 10.55 11.06 -14.68
C GLU A 230 9.20 11.25 -15.37
N LEU A 231 9.02 12.40 -16.01
CA LEU A 231 7.83 12.74 -16.78
C LEU A 231 8.22 13.32 -18.14
N LYS A 232 7.41 13.06 -19.16
CA LYS A 232 7.55 13.67 -20.50
C LYS A 232 6.22 14.26 -20.97
N PRO A 233 6.24 15.44 -21.62
CA PRO A 233 7.42 16.16 -22.13
C PRO A 233 8.10 17.14 -21.15
N ALA A 234 7.49 17.39 -19.98
CA ALA A 234 7.97 18.36 -19.00
C ALA A 234 8.04 17.72 -17.59
N SER A 235 8.65 18.42 -16.64
CA SER A 235 8.74 18.02 -15.22
C SER A 235 7.38 18.00 -14.50
N SER A 236 6.35 18.56 -15.13
CA SER A 236 4.97 18.53 -14.65
C SER A 236 4.06 18.41 -15.86
N ILE A 237 3.08 17.52 -15.78
CA ILE A 237 2.22 17.15 -16.91
C ILE A 237 0.75 17.10 -16.48
N SER A 238 -0.13 17.30 -17.45
CA SER A 238 -1.55 17.01 -17.30
C SER A 238 -1.81 15.53 -17.61
N VAL A 239 -2.60 14.88 -16.76
CA VAL A 239 -3.05 13.49 -16.92
C VAL A 239 -4.55 13.36 -17.24
N LEU A 240 -5.22 14.50 -17.45
CA LEU A 240 -6.65 14.54 -17.78
C LEU A 240 -6.89 14.08 -19.22
N GLU A 241 -7.66 13.00 -19.38
CA GLU A 241 -8.08 12.47 -20.68
C GLU A 241 -6.90 12.20 -21.63
N THR A 242 -5.81 11.67 -21.07
CA THR A 242 -4.59 11.33 -21.80
C THR A 242 -4.19 9.89 -21.58
N ASP A 243 -3.78 9.23 -22.66
CA ASP A 243 -3.12 7.93 -22.60
C ASP A 243 -1.64 8.16 -22.32
N ILE A 244 -1.22 7.85 -21.09
CA ILE A 244 0.17 8.00 -20.64
C ILE A 244 0.79 6.62 -20.54
N GLU A 245 1.97 6.45 -21.15
CA GLU A 245 2.76 5.24 -20.95
C GLU A 245 3.40 5.28 -19.57
N VAL A 246 3.06 4.30 -18.72
CA VAL A 246 3.64 4.19 -17.37
C VAL A 246 4.65 3.06 -17.32
N ASP A 247 5.87 3.40 -16.90
CA ASP A 247 6.94 2.46 -16.60
C ASP A 247 7.16 2.37 -15.10
N ILE A 248 7.10 1.15 -14.56
CA ILE A 248 7.25 0.88 -13.12
C ILE A 248 8.62 0.25 -12.90
N VAL A 249 9.48 0.96 -12.17
CA VAL A 249 10.83 0.48 -11.84
C VAL A 249 10.83 -0.17 -10.46
N SER A 250 11.70 -1.16 -10.26
CA SER A 250 11.91 -1.76 -8.94
C SER A 250 12.46 -0.73 -7.93
N PRO A 251 12.10 -0.82 -6.63
CA PRO A 251 12.70 0.01 -5.59
C PRO A 251 14.20 -0.22 -5.49
N GLU A 252 14.98 0.86 -5.35
CA GLU A 252 16.43 0.78 -5.13
C GLU A 252 16.80 0.42 -3.68
N ILE A 253 15.89 0.66 -2.73
CA ILE A 253 16.11 0.45 -1.30
C ILE A 253 14.99 -0.43 -0.75
N VAL A 254 15.33 -1.65 -0.31
CA VAL A 254 14.43 -2.46 0.52
C VAL A 254 14.47 -1.87 1.92
N SER A 255 13.49 -1.03 2.27
CA SER A 255 13.37 -0.53 3.63
C SER A 255 13.10 -1.71 4.56
N ASP A 256 13.99 -1.96 5.51
CA ASP A 256 13.94 -3.04 6.50
C ASP A 256 12.89 -2.77 7.59
N GLN A 257 11.77 -2.14 7.23
CA GLN A 257 10.70 -1.84 8.17
C GLN A 257 9.90 -3.11 8.50
N PRO A 258 9.85 -3.54 9.77
CA PRO A 258 9.27 -4.82 10.21
C PRO A 258 7.73 -4.88 10.15
N SER A 259 7.08 -3.91 9.52
CA SER A 259 5.62 -3.77 9.44
C SER A 259 5.05 -3.97 8.04
N GLN A 260 5.83 -4.46 7.08
CA GLN A 260 5.39 -4.52 5.68
C GLN A 260 4.99 -5.92 5.22
N HIS A 261 3.75 -5.98 4.71
CA HIS A 261 3.16 -7.13 4.06
C HIS A 261 3.77 -7.35 2.66
N VAL A 262 4.96 -7.96 2.58
CA VAL A 262 5.62 -8.31 1.31
C VAL A 262 5.26 -9.74 0.90
N LEU A 263 4.76 -9.94 -0.33
CA LEU A 263 4.47 -11.25 -0.89
C LEU A 263 5.70 -11.87 -1.55
N ARG A 264 6.37 -12.78 -0.86
CA ARG A 264 7.56 -13.47 -1.40
C ARG A 264 7.14 -14.55 -2.41
N PRO A 265 7.71 -14.59 -3.63
CA PRO A 265 7.35 -15.61 -4.60
C PRO A 265 7.86 -17.00 -4.17
N LEU A 266 7.00 -18.01 -4.28
CA LEU A 266 7.30 -19.43 -4.09
C LEU A 266 7.17 -20.19 -5.40
N GLN A 267 8.16 -21.04 -5.68
CA GLN A 267 8.13 -21.96 -6.82
C GLN A 267 7.83 -23.38 -6.34
N PHE A 268 7.11 -24.15 -7.15
CA PHE A 268 6.82 -25.54 -6.83
C PHE A 268 8.11 -26.34 -6.62
N GLY A 269 8.17 -27.09 -5.52
CA GLY A 269 9.29 -27.93 -5.15
C GLY A 269 10.53 -27.19 -4.61
N LYS A 270 10.53 -25.86 -4.56
CA LYS A 270 11.62 -25.08 -3.95
C LYS A 270 11.17 -24.54 -2.60
N PRO A 271 11.74 -25.06 -1.50
CA PRO A 271 11.41 -24.56 -0.18
C PRO A 271 12.11 -23.23 0.12
N GLU A 272 11.41 -22.31 0.77
CA GLU A 272 11.94 -21.03 1.26
C GLU A 272 12.00 -21.03 2.78
N SER A 273 13.04 -20.40 3.34
CA SER A 273 13.18 -20.26 4.79
C SER A 273 12.63 -18.91 5.27
N GLY A 274 11.92 -18.93 6.39
CA GLY A 274 11.30 -17.75 7.00
C GLY A 274 11.52 -17.69 8.51
N THR A 275 11.27 -16.52 9.09
CA THR A 275 11.29 -16.34 10.55
C THR A 275 10.20 -15.37 10.94
N VAL A 276 9.21 -15.86 11.70
CA VAL A 276 8.05 -15.07 12.12
C VAL A 276 8.03 -14.91 13.63
N GLU A 277 7.78 -13.69 14.11
CA GLU A 277 7.60 -13.38 15.53
C GLU A 277 6.14 -13.59 15.96
N GLU A 278 5.93 -13.76 17.27
CA GLU A 278 4.59 -13.91 17.84
C GLU A 278 3.71 -12.70 17.50
N GLY A 279 2.51 -12.97 16.96
CA GLY A 279 1.57 -11.94 16.54
C GLY A 279 1.83 -11.33 15.16
N ARG A 280 2.90 -11.74 14.45
CA ARG A 280 3.23 -11.26 13.11
C ARG A 280 2.92 -12.28 12.02
N TYR A 281 2.88 -11.79 10.78
CA TYR A 281 2.66 -12.59 9.57
C TYR A 281 3.81 -12.43 8.59
N ASP A 282 4.22 -13.55 8.01
CA ASP A 282 5.02 -13.60 6.78
C ASP A 282 4.12 -14.05 5.62
N TYR A 283 4.28 -13.44 4.44
CA TYR A 283 3.44 -13.73 3.29
C TYR A 283 4.23 -14.25 2.09
N TYR A 284 3.65 -15.23 1.42
CA TYR A 284 4.18 -15.81 0.20
C TYR A 284 3.12 -15.91 -0.88
N LYS A 285 3.53 -16.00 -2.14
CA LYS A 285 2.63 -16.19 -3.29
C LYS A 285 3.12 -17.29 -4.23
N PHE A 286 2.20 -18.02 -4.82
CA PHE A 286 2.48 -18.99 -5.89
C PHE A 286 1.36 -18.97 -6.93
N SER A 287 1.66 -19.35 -8.17
CA SER A 287 0.67 -19.36 -9.25
C SER A 287 0.39 -20.79 -9.70
N ILE A 288 -0.89 -21.12 -9.84
CA ILE A 288 -1.34 -22.38 -10.47
C ILE A 288 -1.75 -22.05 -11.91
N ASP A 289 -1.12 -22.72 -12.86
CA ASP A 289 -1.44 -22.65 -14.29
C ASP A 289 -2.68 -23.48 -14.63
N GLU A 290 -3.26 -23.21 -15.80
CA GLU A 290 -4.49 -23.87 -16.26
C GLU A 290 -4.32 -25.40 -16.39
N SER A 291 -3.16 -25.87 -16.87
CA SER A 291 -2.89 -27.32 -16.99
C SER A 291 -2.86 -28.02 -15.64
N THR A 292 -2.26 -27.41 -14.62
CA THR A 292 -2.25 -27.97 -13.26
C THR A 292 -3.64 -27.89 -12.62
N ALA A 293 -4.38 -26.80 -12.81
CA ALA A 293 -5.75 -26.67 -12.32
C ALA A 293 -6.69 -27.74 -12.90
N GLU A 294 -6.60 -28.01 -14.21
CA GLU A 294 -7.35 -29.09 -14.87
C GLU A 294 -7.02 -30.47 -14.29
N LYS A 295 -5.74 -30.75 -14.04
CA LYS A 295 -5.31 -32.03 -13.43
C LYS A 295 -5.79 -32.19 -11.99
N VAL A 296 -5.91 -31.09 -11.25
CA VAL A 296 -6.48 -31.10 -9.89
C VAL A 296 -7.99 -31.31 -9.93
N MET A 297 -8.70 -30.64 -10.85
CA MET A 297 -10.14 -30.86 -11.06
C MET A 297 -10.44 -32.30 -11.48
N ALA A 298 -9.58 -32.90 -12.31
CA ALA A 298 -9.65 -34.31 -12.71
C ALA A 298 -9.29 -35.28 -11.57
N GLY A 299 -8.84 -34.78 -10.41
CA GLY A 299 -8.44 -35.59 -9.25
C GLY A 299 -7.09 -36.30 -9.41
N SER A 300 -6.39 -36.10 -10.53
CA SER A 300 -5.10 -36.73 -10.86
C SER A 300 -3.94 -36.16 -10.05
N VAL A 301 -4.08 -34.97 -9.49
CA VAL A 301 -3.02 -34.24 -8.80
C VAL A 301 -3.58 -33.53 -7.57
N LYS A 302 -2.79 -33.46 -6.50
CA LYS A 302 -3.06 -32.66 -5.29
C LYS A 302 -1.98 -31.60 -5.10
N VAL A 303 -2.39 -30.38 -4.79
CA VAL A 303 -1.48 -29.30 -4.39
C VAL A 303 -1.39 -29.30 -2.87
N ILE A 304 -0.17 -29.37 -2.36
CA ILE A 304 0.14 -29.52 -0.94
C ILE A 304 1.03 -28.37 -0.52
N VAL A 305 0.59 -27.57 0.44
CA VAL A 305 1.40 -26.53 1.09
C VAL A 305 1.95 -27.11 2.38
N LYS A 306 3.28 -27.14 2.53
CA LYS A 306 3.96 -27.66 3.72
C LYS A 306 4.75 -26.57 4.42
N ILE A 307 4.71 -26.59 5.74
CA ILE A 307 5.56 -25.79 6.62
C ILE A 307 6.25 -26.73 7.59
N ASP A 308 7.58 -26.72 7.56
CA ASP A 308 8.42 -27.46 8.51
C ASP A 308 9.04 -26.49 9.53
N VAL A 309 8.87 -26.77 10.82
CA VAL A 309 9.32 -25.89 11.91
C VAL A 309 10.61 -26.44 12.55
N GLU A 310 11.62 -25.59 12.75
CA GLU A 310 12.95 -26.04 13.20
C GLU A 310 13.09 -26.23 14.73
N LYS A 311 12.19 -25.67 15.56
CA LYS A 311 12.33 -25.67 17.03
C LYS A 311 11.10 -26.21 17.75
N ASP A 312 11.34 -27.11 18.69
CA ASP A 312 10.33 -27.58 19.66
C ASP A 312 9.98 -26.46 20.66
N GLY A 313 8.73 -26.01 20.65
CA GLY A 313 8.17 -25.05 21.62
C GLY A 313 7.69 -23.72 21.03
N ALA A 314 7.96 -23.45 19.76
CA ALA A 314 7.41 -22.32 19.03
C ALA A 314 6.38 -22.83 18.00
N ASP A 315 5.28 -22.12 17.80
CA ASP A 315 4.15 -22.59 17.00
C ASP A 315 3.67 -21.54 16.01
N THR A 316 3.25 -21.99 14.83
CA THR A 316 2.74 -21.13 13.76
C THR A 316 1.30 -21.48 13.44
N ASP A 317 0.64 -20.69 12.60
CA ASP A 317 -0.57 -21.07 11.86
C ASP A 317 -0.39 -20.78 10.38
N LEU A 318 -1.03 -21.60 9.55
CA LEU A 318 -0.97 -21.48 8.10
C LEU A 318 -2.34 -21.05 7.56
N TYR A 319 -2.36 -20.00 6.77
CA TYR A 319 -3.55 -19.48 6.07
C TYR A 319 -3.27 -19.41 4.57
N VAL A 320 -4.22 -19.83 3.74
CA VAL A 320 -4.09 -19.78 2.28
C VAL A 320 -5.38 -19.21 1.69
N SER A 321 -5.23 -18.34 0.69
CA SER A 321 -6.35 -17.80 -0.08
C SER A 321 -5.99 -17.66 -1.54
N LYS A 322 -6.98 -17.80 -2.41
CA LYS A 322 -6.89 -17.35 -3.78
C LYS A 322 -7.04 -15.83 -3.88
N HIS A 323 -6.39 -15.23 -4.87
CA HIS A 323 -6.71 -13.88 -5.33
C HIS A 323 -8.25 -13.71 -5.50
N PRO A 324 -8.86 -12.64 -4.93
CA PRO A 324 -8.27 -11.34 -4.62
C PRO A 324 -7.69 -11.14 -3.21
N ILE A 325 -7.69 -12.15 -2.35
CA ILE A 325 -7.16 -12.01 -1.00
C ILE A 325 -5.64 -12.18 -1.05
N LEU A 326 -4.91 -11.07 -1.01
CA LEU A 326 -3.45 -11.07 -1.06
C LEU A 326 -2.79 -11.43 0.27
N PHE A 327 -3.42 -11.07 1.39
CA PHE A 327 -2.88 -11.26 2.73
C PHE A 327 -3.83 -12.09 3.58
N PRO A 328 -3.79 -13.43 3.44
CA PRO A 328 -4.62 -14.32 4.24
C PRO A 328 -4.34 -14.11 5.74
N SER A 329 -5.40 -13.92 6.52
CA SER A 329 -5.30 -13.70 7.96
C SER A 329 -6.16 -14.71 8.73
N LEU A 330 -6.07 -14.66 10.07
CA LEU A 330 -6.89 -15.48 10.97
C LEU A 330 -8.38 -15.44 10.60
N ASN A 331 -8.86 -14.27 10.19
CA ASN A 331 -10.28 -14.03 9.94
C ASN A 331 -10.61 -14.09 8.44
N GLN A 332 -9.64 -13.77 7.58
CA GLN A 332 -9.82 -13.66 6.13
C GLN A 332 -8.93 -14.68 5.40
N HIS A 333 -9.42 -15.91 5.26
CA HIS A 333 -8.76 -16.97 4.50
C HIS A 333 -9.74 -17.94 3.83
N GLU A 334 -9.26 -18.73 2.88
CA GLU A 334 -10.04 -19.82 2.27
C GLU A 334 -9.68 -21.20 2.84
N TRP A 335 -8.40 -21.42 3.15
CA TRP A 335 -7.92 -22.64 3.78
C TRP A 335 -7.00 -22.31 4.96
N SER A 336 -6.95 -23.18 5.96
CA SER A 336 -6.07 -23.01 7.11
C SER A 336 -5.65 -24.32 7.77
N SER A 337 -4.49 -24.34 8.41
CA SER A 337 -4.00 -25.43 9.27
C SER A 337 -3.44 -24.87 10.58
N HIS A 338 -3.84 -25.49 11.68
CA HIS A 338 -3.50 -25.08 13.06
C HIS A 338 -2.73 -26.17 13.82
N ASP A 339 -2.32 -27.23 13.13
CA ASP A 339 -1.68 -28.41 13.73
C ASP A 339 -0.38 -28.01 14.44
N VAL A 340 -0.07 -28.58 15.59
CA VAL A 340 1.14 -28.21 16.33
C VAL A 340 2.40 -28.75 15.62
N GLY A 341 3.39 -27.89 15.36
CA GLY A 341 4.65 -28.27 14.70
C GLY A 341 4.58 -28.16 13.17
N SER A 342 5.08 -29.17 12.45
CA SER A 342 5.03 -29.19 10.98
C SER A 342 3.61 -29.31 10.47
N LYS A 343 3.23 -28.45 9.51
CA LYS A 343 1.89 -28.38 8.94
C LYS A 343 1.89 -28.85 7.51
N THR A 344 0.88 -29.63 7.14
CA THR A 344 0.63 -30.03 5.75
C THR A 344 -0.82 -29.74 5.42
N LEU A 345 -1.03 -28.75 4.55
CA LEU A 345 -2.35 -28.37 4.07
C LEU A 345 -2.52 -28.86 2.63
N ILE A 346 -3.54 -29.70 2.41
CA ILE A 346 -3.90 -30.19 1.08
C ILE A 346 -5.04 -29.33 0.55
N LEU A 347 -4.85 -28.69 -0.60
CA LEU A 347 -5.87 -27.89 -1.25
C LEU A 347 -6.82 -28.83 -2.03
N GLU A 348 -7.83 -29.39 -1.36
CA GLU A 348 -8.80 -30.31 -1.99
C GLU A 348 -10.06 -29.61 -2.56
N SER A 349 -10.58 -30.16 -3.66
CA SER A 349 -11.64 -29.63 -4.54
C SER A 349 -13.09 -29.89 -4.06
N LYS A 350 -13.34 -30.24 -2.80
CA LYS A 350 -14.68 -30.77 -2.44
C LYS A 350 -15.80 -29.72 -2.29
N GLU A 351 -15.48 -28.44 -2.07
CA GLU A 351 -16.52 -27.39 -1.93
C GLU A 351 -16.22 -26.07 -2.67
N ARG A 352 -14.96 -25.82 -3.08
CA ARG A 352 -14.55 -24.62 -3.84
C ARG A 352 -13.51 -25.04 -4.86
N ALA A 353 -13.83 -24.92 -6.14
CA ALA A 353 -12.98 -25.40 -7.23
C ALA A 353 -11.63 -24.67 -7.22
N LEU A 354 -10.55 -25.40 -6.94
CA LEU A 354 -9.20 -24.92 -7.18
C LEU A 354 -9.09 -24.59 -8.67
N SER A 355 -8.80 -23.35 -8.97
CA SER A 355 -8.79 -22.80 -10.34
C SER A 355 -7.47 -22.12 -10.62
N SER A 356 -7.14 -21.94 -11.90
CA SER A 356 -5.94 -21.20 -12.27
C SER A 356 -5.93 -19.80 -11.67
N GLY A 357 -4.72 -19.32 -11.37
CA GLY A 357 -4.49 -18.00 -10.78
C GLY A 357 -3.46 -17.99 -9.66
N THR A 358 -3.33 -16.82 -9.05
CA THR A 358 -2.38 -16.57 -7.96
C THR A 358 -3.02 -16.90 -6.60
N TYR A 359 -2.28 -17.61 -5.79
CA TYR A 359 -2.61 -17.97 -4.41
C TYR A 359 -1.60 -17.32 -3.48
N SER A 360 -2.09 -16.85 -2.34
CA SER A 360 -1.27 -16.29 -1.27
C SER A 360 -1.30 -17.19 -0.06
N ILE A 361 -0.18 -17.24 0.65
CA ILE A 361 0.03 -17.97 1.89
C ILE A 361 0.41 -16.95 2.97
N GLY A 362 -0.28 -16.98 4.11
CA GLY A 362 0.07 -16.26 5.33
C GLY A 362 0.56 -17.24 6.39
N VAL A 363 1.79 -17.05 6.87
CA VAL A 363 2.36 -17.79 8.00
C VAL A 363 2.31 -16.89 9.22
N TYR A 364 1.53 -17.28 10.22
CA TYR A 364 1.33 -16.52 11.45
C TYR A 364 2.18 -17.09 12.58
N GLY A 365 2.89 -16.25 13.34
CA GLY A 365 3.56 -16.66 14.57
C GLY A 365 2.56 -16.74 15.71
N PHE A 366 2.15 -17.94 16.11
CA PHE A 366 1.17 -18.14 17.19
C PHE A 366 1.80 -18.04 18.58
N LYS A 367 3.01 -18.58 18.76
CA LYS A 367 3.72 -18.56 20.05
C LYS A 367 5.23 -18.54 19.85
N GLY A 368 5.89 -17.51 20.39
CA GLY A 368 7.34 -17.30 20.27
C GLY A 368 7.82 -16.98 18.85
N THR A 369 9.13 -16.86 18.68
CA THR A 369 9.76 -16.67 17.37
C THR A 369 10.02 -18.01 16.70
N VAL A 370 9.42 -18.22 15.54
CA VAL A 370 9.47 -19.50 14.82
C VAL A 370 10.33 -19.36 13.57
N LYS A 371 11.34 -20.24 13.44
CA LYS A 371 12.03 -20.49 12.17
C LYS A 371 11.37 -21.65 11.46
N TYR A 372 11.05 -21.45 10.19
CA TYR A 372 10.32 -22.43 9.41
C TYR A 372 10.79 -22.46 7.96
N GLN A 373 10.46 -23.56 7.29
CA GLN A 373 10.67 -23.77 5.87
C GLN A 373 9.33 -24.03 5.20
N VAL A 374 8.92 -23.16 4.26
CA VAL A 374 7.65 -23.26 3.53
C VAL A 374 7.90 -23.79 2.12
N SER A 375 7.06 -24.72 1.66
CA SER A 375 7.13 -25.25 0.30
C SER A 375 5.75 -25.57 -0.25
N VAL A 376 5.62 -25.46 -1.58
CA VAL A 376 4.42 -25.90 -2.30
C VAL A 376 4.80 -27.07 -3.20
N LEU A 377 4.10 -28.17 -3.05
CA LEU A 377 4.34 -29.42 -3.75
C LEU A 377 3.12 -29.80 -4.59
N VAL A 378 3.38 -30.38 -5.75
CA VAL A 378 2.37 -30.93 -6.64
C VAL A 378 2.61 -32.43 -6.66
N GLN A 379 1.67 -33.21 -6.13
CA GLN A 379 1.80 -34.66 -6.03
C GLN A 379 0.72 -35.33 -6.87
N GLU A 380 1.09 -36.32 -7.68
CA GLU A 380 0.11 -37.13 -8.42
C GLU A 380 -0.69 -38.00 -7.44
N SER A 381 -2.01 -37.96 -7.58
CA SER A 381 -2.94 -38.83 -6.85
C SER A 381 -2.78 -40.24 -7.39
N SER A 382 -1.96 -41.06 -6.74
CA SER A 382 -2.02 -42.50 -6.97
C SER A 382 -3.35 -43.02 -6.41
N SER A 383 -4.33 -43.20 -7.28
CA SER A 383 -5.46 -44.07 -6.99
C SER A 383 -4.93 -45.50 -6.80
N GLY A 384 -4.63 -45.86 -5.55
CA GLY A 384 -4.27 -47.22 -5.14
C GLY A 384 -2.87 -47.40 -4.58
N ALA A 385 -2.51 -46.71 -3.49
CA ALA A 385 -1.46 -47.17 -2.59
C ALA A 385 -2.05 -47.40 -1.20
N LYS A 386 -2.62 -48.60 -0.99
CA LYS A 386 -2.72 -49.14 0.37
C LYS A 386 -1.28 -49.27 0.88
N VAL A 387 -1.00 -48.63 2.00
CA VAL A 387 0.25 -48.81 2.74
C VAL A 387 0.40 -50.31 3.07
N GLY A 388 1.42 -50.95 2.50
CA GLY A 388 1.90 -52.26 2.93
C GLY A 388 1.96 -53.37 1.87
N GLU A 389 2.68 -53.19 0.76
CA GLU A 389 3.20 -54.34 0.00
C GLU A 389 4.63 -54.69 0.44
N ARG A 390 4.75 -55.75 1.22
CA ARG A 390 5.95 -56.60 1.19
C ARG A 390 5.55 -57.97 0.62
N ALA A 391 6.26 -58.29 -0.47
CA ALA A 391 6.60 -59.61 -0.99
C ALA A 391 5.45 -60.60 -1.30
N VAL A 392 5.29 -60.83 -2.61
CA VAL A 392 4.86 -62.07 -3.29
C VAL A 392 4.53 -63.24 -2.37
N SER A 393 3.27 -63.71 -2.40
CA SER A 393 2.91 -65.13 -2.34
C SER A 393 1.43 -65.38 -2.67
N SER A 394 1.22 -66.18 -3.71
CA SER A 394 0.11 -67.11 -3.99
C SER A 394 -1.32 -66.83 -3.48
N SER A 395 -2.23 -66.81 -4.45
CA SER A 395 -3.67 -67.09 -4.33
C SER A 395 -4.02 -68.17 -3.31
N SER A 396 -4.74 -67.77 -2.27
CA SER A 396 -5.68 -68.63 -1.54
C SER A 396 -6.79 -67.73 -1.00
N ASP A 397 -8.05 -68.09 -1.26
CA ASP A 397 -9.21 -67.50 -0.61
C ASP A 397 -9.08 -67.72 0.89
N VAL A 398 -8.70 -66.67 1.63
CA VAL A 398 -8.65 -66.70 3.09
C VAL A 398 -9.92 -66.03 3.59
N ASP A 399 -10.78 -66.81 4.21
CA ASP A 399 -11.98 -66.34 4.91
C ASP A 399 -11.55 -65.32 5.99
N THR A 400 -11.92 -64.04 5.85
CA THR A 400 -11.58 -62.98 6.81
C THR A 400 -12.82 -62.52 7.58
N VAL A 401 -12.68 -62.30 8.88
CA VAL A 401 -13.74 -61.87 9.81
C VAL A 401 -13.34 -60.54 10.43
N GLU A 402 -14.31 -59.65 10.60
CA GLU A 402 -14.11 -58.34 11.22
C GLU A 402 -13.99 -58.47 12.75
N CYS A 403 -12.92 -57.89 13.31
CA CYS A 403 -12.72 -57.82 14.75
C CYS A 403 -13.79 -56.96 15.42
N ARG A 404 -14.42 -57.49 16.48
CA ARG A 404 -15.48 -56.77 17.21
C ARG A 404 -15.00 -55.47 17.85
N ASN A 405 -13.71 -55.39 18.20
CA ASN A 405 -13.11 -54.25 18.88
C ASN A 405 -12.53 -53.22 17.89
N CYS A 406 -11.54 -53.58 17.07
CA CYS A 406 -10.88 -52.63 16.16
C CYS A 406 -11.50 -52.49 14.77
N LYS A 407 -12.54 -53.26 14.46
CA LYS A 407 -13.24 -53.25 13.17
C LYS A 407 -12.35 -53.56 11.95
N HIS A 408 -11.15 -54.11 12.17
CA HIS A 408 -10.26 -54.55 11.10
C HIS A 408 -10.63 -55.97 10.65
N SER A 409 -10.51 -56.22 9.34
CA SER A 409 -10.71 -57.54 8.73
C SER A 409 -9.48 -58.41 8.93
N ILE A 410 -9.65 -59.55 9.57
CA ILE A 410 -8.55 -60.42 10.00
C ILE A 410 -8.86 -61.85 9.58
N PRO A 411 -7.87 -62.64 9.13
CA PRO A 411 -8.09 -64.03 8.80
C PRO A 411 -8.80 -64.81 9.93
N SER A 412 -9.84 -65.58 9.58
CA SER A 412 -10.66 -66.36 10.52
C SER A 412 -9.82 -67.26 11.43
N ARG A 413 -8.68 -67.74 10.93
CA ARG A 413 -7.73 -68.57 11.69
C ARG A 413 -7.01 -67.84 12.82
N SER A 414 -6.89 -66.52 12.76
CA SER A 414 -6.14 -65.70 13.74
C SER A 414 -7.03 -64.74 14.53
N ILE A 415 -8.33 -64.67 14.23
CA ILE A 415 -9.27 -63.73 14.85
C ILE A 415 -9.35 -63.91 16.37
N ALA A 416 -9.39 -65.14 16.88
CA ALA A 416 -9.50 -65.39 18.32
C ALA A 416 -8.29 -64.86 19.11
N LEU A 417 -7.07 -65.05 18.57
CA LEU A 417 -5.85 -64.51 19.19
C LEU A 417 -5.78 -62.99 19.06
N HIS A 418 -6.17 -62.47 17.90
CA HIS A 418 -6.20 -61.02 17.69
C HIS A 418 -7.23 -60.34 18.59
N GLU A 419 -8.45 -60.84 18.73
CA GLU A 419 -9.50 -60.22 19.55
C GLU A 419 -9.07 -60.12 21.02
N VAL A 420 -8.42 -61.16 21.55
CA VAL A 420 -7.89 -61.15 22.93
C VAL A 420 -6.75 -60.15 23.07
N TYR A 421 -5.84 -60.07 22.10
CA TYR A 421 -4.75 -59.09 22.14
C TYR A 421 -5.28 -57.66 21.96
N CYS A 422 -6.16 -57.45 20.99
CA CYS A 422 -6.75 -56.17 20.65
C CYS A 422 -7.62 -55.63 21.78
N SER A 423 -8.43 -56.45 22.45
CA SER A 423 -9.24 -56.01 23.59
C SER A 423 -8.41 -55.64 24.82
N ARG A 424 -7.19 -56.15 24.93
CA ARG A 424 -6.26 -55.82 26.04
C ARG A 424 -5.43 -54.57 25.78
N HIS A 425 -5.03 -54.35 24.54
CA HIS A 425 -4.10 -53.29 24.18
C HIS A 425 -4.77 -52.09 23.50
N ASN A 426 -5.98 -52.25 22.98
CA ASN A 426 -6.71 -51.20 22.28
C ASN A 426 -8.09 -50.94 22.89
N VAL A 427 -8.47 -49.68 22.94
CA VAL A 427 -9.77 -49.18 23.38
C VAL A 427 -10.39 -48.35 22.26
N VAL A 428 -11.69 -48.51 22.03
CA VAL A 428 -12.44 -47.64 21.12
C VAL A 428 -12.91 -46.44 21.91
N CYS A 429 -12.78 -45.24 21.34
CA CYS A 429 -13.33 -44.07 21.99
C CYS A 429 -14.87 -44.12 22.03
N ASP A 430 -15.43 -43.95 23.23
CA ASP A 430 -16.88 -43.97 23.49
C ASP A 430 -17.61 -42.67 23.11
N HIS A 431 -16.88 -41.65 22.64
CA HIS A 431 -17.50 -40.38 22.24
C HIS A 431 -18.38 -40.57 20.98
N PRO A 432 -19.64 -40.07 20.98
CA PRO A 432 -20.53 -40.17 19.83
C PRO A 432 -19.88 -39.61 18.56
N GLY A 433 -19.76 -40.45 17.52
CA GLY A 433 -19.21 -40.05 16.22
C GLY A 433 -17.67 -40.10 16.10
N CYS A 434 -16.92 -40.43 17.16
CA CYS A 434 -15.46 -40.56 17.08
C CYS A 434 -15.04 -41.95 16.57
N GLY A 435 -15.34 -43.01 17.35
CA GLY A 435 -15.09 -44.40 16.95
C GLY A 435 -13.63 -44.78 16.70
N ILE A 436 -12.66 -43.92 17.08
CA ILE A 436 -11.24 -44.16 16.88
C ILE A 436 -10.76 -45.26 17.84
N VAL A 437 -9.98 -46.20 17.29
CA VAL A 437 -9.35 -47.28 18.04
C VAL A 437 -7.95 -46.83 18.44
N LEU A 438 -7.72 -46.66 19.73
CA LEU A 438 -6.46 -46.18 20.29
C LEU A 438 -5.82 -47.26 21.15
N ARG A 439 -4.50 -47.20 21.31
CA ARG A 439 -3.87 -48.01 22.36
C ARG A 439 -4.29 -47.49 23.73
N VAL A 440 -4.41 -48.40 24.70
CA VAL A 440 -4.81 -48.05 26.08
C VAL A 440 -3.91 -46.96 26.69
N GLU A 441 -2.62 -46.95 26.34
CA GLU A 441 -1.67 -45.93 26.79
C GLU A 441 -1.92 -44.56 26.12
N GLU A 442 -2.29 -44.56 24.84
CA GLU A 442 -2.51 -43.36 24.02
C GLU A 442 -3.90 -42.76 24.23
N ALA A 443 -4.88 -43.57 24.68
CA ALA A 443 -6.25 -43.14 24.94
C ALA A 443 -6.37 -42.02 25.99
N LYS A 444 -5.41 -41.94 26.93
CA LYS A 444 -5.35 -40.85 27.92
C LYS A 444 -5.07 -39.48 27.28
N ASN A 445 -4.43 -39.49 26.12
CA ASN A 445 -4.09 -38.29 25.35
C ASN A 445 -5.13 -38.01 24.25
N HIS A 446 -6.31 -38.62 24.32
CA HIS A 446 -7.37 -38.41 23.35
C HIS A 446 -8.57 -37.77 24.04
N LEU A 447 -8.66 -36.45 23.94
CA LEU A 447 -9.69 -35.63 24.57
C LEU A 447 -10.60 -35.04 23.50
N HIS A 448 -11.88 -34.85 23.84
CA HIS A 448 -12.84 -34.20 22.95
C HIS A 448 -13.12 -32.79 23.45
N CYS A 449 -13.22 -31.84 22.53
CA CYS A 449 -13.66 -30.49 22.87
C CYS A 449 -15.16 -30.51 23.22
N GLU A 450 -15.54 -29.93 24.35
CA GLU A 450 -16.94 -29.90 24.82
C GLU A 450 -17.86 -29.06 23.92
N LYS A 451 -17.31 -28.10 23.16
CA LYS A 451 -18.09 -27.19 22.30
C LYS A 451 -18.37 -27.79 20.91
N CYS A 452 -17.39 -28.47 20.31
CA CYS A 452 -17.49 -28.95 18.93
C CYS A 452 -17.37 -30.47 18.76
N GLY A 453 -17.01 -31.20 19.83
CA GLY A 453 -16.85 -32.65 19.80
C GLY A 453 -15.61 -33.15 19.05
N GLN A 454 -14.69 -32.27 18.66
CA GLN A 454 -13.46 -32.67 17.94
C GLN A 454 -12.47 -33.37 18.88
N ALA A 455 -11.94 -34.50 18.44
CA ALA A 455 -10.90 -35.26 19.12
C ALA A 455 -9.51 -34.63 18.91
N LEU A 456 -8.78 -34.36 20.00
CA LEU A 456 -7.50 -33.65 20.03
C LEU A 456 -6.60 -34.20 21.13
N GLN A 457 -5.29 -33.95 21.01
CA GLN A 457 -4.35 -34.20 22.10
C GLN A 457 -4.38 -33.08 23.16
N PRO A 458 -4.00 -33.35 24.42
CA PRO A 458 -3.99 -32.34 25.48
C PRO A 458 -3.20 -31.07 25.13
N VAL A 459 -2.07 -31.24 24.42
CA VAL A 459 -1.19 -30.14 23.98
C VAL A 459 -1.88 -29.25 22.94
N GLU A 460 -2.77 -29.81 22.13
CA GLU A 460 -3.49 -29.11 21.06
C GLU A 460 -4.79 -28.46 21.56
N MET A 461 -5.32 -28.93 22.69
CA MET A 461 -6.61 -28.47 23.23
C MET A 461 -6.58 -26.98 23.61
N GLU A 462 -5.50 -26.50 24.24
CA GLU A 462 -5.36 -25.09 24.61
C GLU A 462 -5.40 -24.19 23.36
N LYS A 463 -4.64 -24.57 22.33
CA LYS A 463 -4.63 -23.87 21.04
C LYS A 463 -5.99 -23.94 20.35
N HIS A 464 -6.65 -25.10 20.36
CA HIS A 464 -7.96 -25.28 19.75
C HIS A 464 -9.01 -24.34 20.37
N LEU A 465 -9.07 -24.27 21.71
CA LEU A 465 -10.00 -23.39 22.40
C LEU A 465 -9.72 -21.91 22.06
N LYS A 466 -8.45 -21.51 22.07
CA LYS A 466 -8.05 -20.13 21.75
C LYS A 466 -8.34 -19.76 20.29
N VAL A 467 -8.07 -20.66 19.35
CA VAL A 467 -8.20 -20.36 17.93
C VAL A 467 -9.65 -20.47 17.44
N PHE A 468 -10.39 -21.49 17.87
CA PHE A 468 -11.72 -21.78 17.30
C PHE A 468 -12.87 -21.20 18.12
N HIS A 469 -12.70 -21.04 19.43
CA HIS A 469 -13.79 -20.74 20.36
C HIS A 469 -13.61 -19.44 21.14
N GLU A 470 -12.47 -18.75 21.02
CA GLU A 470 -12.33 -17.37 21.49
C GLU A 470 -13.13 -16.44 20.56
N PRO A 471 -14.03 -15.60 21.10
CA PRO A 471 -14.82 -14.69 20.27
C PRO A 471 -13.93 -13.64 19.60
N LEU A 472 -14.08 -13.50 18.29
CA LEU A 472 -13.35 -12.54 17.47
C LEU A 472 -14.27 -11.36 17.13
N SER A 473 -13.76 -10.13 17.17
CA SER A 473 -14.47 -8.93 16.75
C SER A 473 -14.15 -8.57 15.30
N CYS A 474 -15.16 -8.37 14.46
CA CYS A 474 -15.01 -7.83 13.12
C CYS A 474 -15.07 -6.29 13.13
N GLY A 475 -14.38 -5.63 12.20
CA GLY A 475 -14.42 -4.17 12.03
C GLY A 475 -15.82 -3.61 11.74
N CYS A 476 -16.75 -4.44 11.27
CA CYS A 476 -18.16 -4.07 11.10
C CYS A 476 -18.96 -4.03 12.42
N GLY A 477 -18.37 -4.47 13.54
CA GLY A 477 -18.97 -4.44 14.89
C GLY A 477 -19.55 -5.78 15.39
N VAL A 478 -19.54 -6.84 14.57
CA VAL A 478 -20.04 -8.17 14.97
C VAL A 478 -18.97 -8.97 15.72
N VAL A 479 -19.36 -9.72 16.74
CA VAL A 479 -18.49 -10.64 17.49
C VAL A 479 -18.95 -12.09 17.28
N LEU A 480 -18.07 -12.95 16.76
CA LEU A 480 -18.37 -14.35 16.42
C LEU A 480 -17.20 -15.28 16.75
N GLU A 481 -17.48 -16.56 16.96
CA GLU A 481 -16.44 -17.62 16.98
C GLU A 481 -15.86 -17.83 15.57
N LYS A 482 -14.66 -18.41 15.47
CA LYS A 482 -13.87 -18.44 14.22
C LYS A 482 -14.61 -18.98 12.99
N VAL A 483 -15.29 -20.12 13.11
CA VAL A 483 -15.97 -20.75 11.97
C VAL A 483 -17.05 -19.83 11.41
N GLN A 484 -17.80 -19.17 12.28
CA GLN A 484 -18.83 -18.20 11.91
C GLN A 484 -18.21 -16.89 11.40
N MET A 485 -17.10 -16.44 11.99
CA MET A 485 -16.38 -15.24 11.55
C MET A 485 -15.86 -15.37 10.11
N VAL A 486 -15.27 -16.51 9.76
CA VAL A 486 -14.79 -16.78 8.39
C VAL A 486 -15.95 -16.78 7.39
N GLN A 487 -17.09 -17.39 7.75
CA GLN A 487 -18.29 -17.36 6.91
C GLN A 487 -18.84 -15.94 6.75
N HIS A 488 -18.94 -15.18 7.84
CA HIS A 488 -19.36 -13.80 7.85
C HIS A 488 -18.47 -12.94 6.94
N GLN A 489 -17.14 -13.00 7.08
CA GLN A 489 -16.24 -12.19 6.25
C GLN A 489 -16.21 -12.62 4.78
N ALA A 490 -16.50 -13.89 4.48
CA ALA A 490 -16.57 -14.38 3.11
C ALA A 490 -17.88 -14.01 2.39
N ARG A 491 -18.99 -13.80 3.10
CA ARG A 491 -20.33 -13.65 2.49
C ARG A 491 -21.13 -12.46 2.98
N ASP A 492 -21.14 -12.19 4.28
CA ASP A 492 -22.11 -11.30 4.93
C ASP A 492 -21.54 -9.93 5.34
N CYS A 493 -20.22 -9.84 5.52
CA CYS A 493 -19.58 -8.64 6.02
C CYS A 493 -19.65 -7.50 5.00
N PRO A 494 -20.12 -6.30 5.37
CA PRO A 494 -20.18 -5.17 4.45
C PRO A 494 -18.79 -4.64 4.06
N LEU A 495 -17.81 -4.81 4.93
CA LEU A 495 -16.41 -4.43 4.70
C LEU A 495 -15.63 -5.51 3.91
N ARG A 496 -16.32 -6.55 3.43
CA ARG A 496 -15.71 -7.59 2.59
C ARG A 496 -15.23 -6.97 1.28
N LEU A 497 -13.99 -7.26 0.91
CA LEU A 497 -13.45 -6.84 -0.39
C LEU A 497 -13.97 -7.73 -1.52
N ILE A 498 -14.43 -7.09 -2.59
CA ILE A 498 -14.87 -7.72 -3.84
C ILE A 498 -14.15 -7.13 -5.04
N ALA A 499 -13.90 -7.96 -6.05
CA ALA A 499 -13.61 -7.48 -7.39
C ALA A 499 -14.94 -7.08 -8.06
N CYS A 500 -15.19 -5.79 -8.22
CA CYS A 500 -16.42 -5.31 -8.83
C CYS A 500 -16.45 -5.71 -10.32
N ARG A 501 -17.51 -6.41 -10.75
CA ARG A 501 -17.66 -6.85 -12.15
C ARG A 501 -17.77 -5.71 -13.17
N PHE A 502 -18.02 -4.48 -12.73
CA PHE A 502 -18.29 -3.33 -13.59
C PHE A 502 -17.10 -2.36 -13.68
N CYS A 503 -16.44 -2.03 -12.57
CA CYS A 503 -15.25 -1.18 -12.61
C CYS A 503 -13.93 -1.96 -12.61
N GLY A 504 -13.94 -3.26 -12.25
CA GLY A 504 -12.74 -4.09 -12.16
C GLY A 504 -11.88 -3.83 -10.92
N ASP A 505 -12.21 -2.81 -10.12
CA ASP A 505 -11.47 -2.45 -8.91
C ASP A 505 -11.83 -3.36 -7.71
N MET A 506 -10.91 -3.40 -6.74
CA MET A 506 -11.11 -4.02 -5.44
C MET A 506 -11.72 -3.02 -4.47
N VAL A 507 -12.94 -3.29 -4.02
CA VAL A 507 -13.76 -2.36 -3.23
C VAL A 507 -14.49 -3.09 -2.14
N GLU A 508 -14.92 -2.36 -1.11
CA GLU A 508 -15.83 -2.90 -0.10
C GLU A 508 -17.18 -3.21 -0.74
N ALA A 509 -17.75 -4.37 -0.40
CA ALA A 509 -19.04 -4.82 -0.92
C ALA A 509 -20.18 -3.87 -0.53
N GLY A 510 -20.08 -3.24 0.65
CA GLY A 510 -21.20 -2.58 1.29
C GLY A 510 -22.23 -3.61 1.76
N ASN A 511 -23.40 -3.13 2.16
CA ASN A 511 -24.48 -3.97 2.63
C ASN A 511 -25.12 -4.75 1.46
N ALA A 512 -26.33 -5.26 1.69
CA ALA A 512 -27.14 -5.81 0.60
C ALA A 512 -27.58 -4.70 -0.36
N ALA A 513 -27.56 -4.98 -1.67
CA ALA A 513 -28.10 -4.08 -2.68
C ALA A 513 -29.53 -3.62 -2.30
N ALA A 514 -29.78 -2.32 -2.43
CA ALA A 514 -31.08 -1.72 -2.12
C ALA A 514 -32.18 -2.23 -3.06
N ASP A 515 -31.86 -2.44 -4.33
CA ASP A 515 -32.76 -3.02 -5.32
C ASP A 515 -32.87 -4.54 -5.12
N VAL A 516 -34.11 -5.03 -5.02
CA VAL A 516 -34.44 -6.45 -4.87
C VAL A 516 -33.97 -7.28 -6.08
N ARG A 517 -34.07 -6.72 -7.29
CA ARG A 517 -33.61 -7.39 -8.51
C ARG A 517 -32.09 -7.59 -8.49
N ASP A 518 -31.38 -6.57 -8.04
CA ASP A 518 -29.92 -6.60 -7.94
C ASP A 518 -29.46 -7.63 -6.90
N ARG A 519 -30.17 -7.70 -5.77
CA ARG A 519 -29.96 -8.72 -4.73
C ARG A 519 -30.19 -10.14 -5.25
N MET A 520 -31.25 -10.37 -6.04
CA MET A 520 -31.50 -11.67 -6.67
C MET A 520 -30.42 -12.08 -7.67
N ARG A 521 -29.72 -11.12 -8.28
CA ARG A 521 -28.55 -11.36 -9.13
C ARG A 521 -27.24 -11.55 -8.34
N GLY A 522 -27.32 -11.57 -7.01
CA GLY A 522 -26.16 -11.71 -6.14
C GLY A 522 -25.20 -10.52 -6.20
N MET A 523 -25.71 -9.33 -6.53
CA MET A 523 -24.90 -8.11 -6.52
C MET A 523 -24.83 -7.53 -5.11
N SER A 524 -23.63 -7.10 -4.76
CA SER A 524 -23.36 -6.26 -3.58
C SER A 524 -23.92 -4.85 -3.74
N GLU A 525 -23.97 -4.08 -2.65
CA GLU A 525 -24.35 -2.66 -2.69
C GLU A 525 -23.45 -1.88 -3.67
N HIS A 526 -22.13 -2.05 -3.58
CA HIS A 526 -21.21 -1.40 -4.51
C HIS A 526 -21.48 -1.80 -5.96
N GLU A 527 -21.63 -3.10 -6.28
CA GLU A 527 -21.89 -3.54 -7.65
C GLU A 527 -23.22 -2.99 -8.18
N SER A 528 -24.25 -2.89 -7.34
CA SER A 528 -25.53 -2.29 -7.72
C SER A 528 -25.37 -0.81 -8.11
N THR A 529 -24.66 -0.02 -7.30
CA THR A 529 -24.40 1.40 -7.59
C THR A 529 -23.48 1.57 -8.80
N CYS A 530 -22.38 0.83 -8.86
CA CYS A 530 -21.41 0.91 -9.96
C CYS A 530 -22.03 0.43 -11.29
N GLY A 531 -22.83 -0.63 -11.26
CA GLY A 531 -23.53 -1.18 -12.42
C GLY A 531 -24.66 -0.30 -12.95
N SER A 532 -25.14 0.65 -12.14
CA SER A 532 -26.16 1.63 -12.56
C SER A 532 -25.58 2.76 -13.42
N ARG A 533 -24.24 2.85 -13.55
CA ARG A 533 -23.58 3.73 -14.53
C ARG A 533 -23.95 3.31 -15.94
N THR A 534 -24.12 4.27 -16.84
CA THR A 534 -24.46 4.00 -18.24
C THR A 534 -23.25 4.06 -19.14
N ALA A 535 -23.18 3.14 -20.11
CA ALA A 535 -22.22 3.16 -21.21
C ALA A 535 -22.99 3.08 -22.55
N PRO A 536 -22.47 3.67 -23.65
CA PRO A 536 -23.06 3.49 -24.97
C PRO A 536 -22.90 2.04 -25.43
N CYS A 537 -23.97 1.46 -25.99
CA CYS A 537 -23.91 0.13 -26.61
C CYS A 537 -23.18 0.18 -27.96
N ASP A 538 -22.19 -0.69 -28.17
CA ASP A 538 -21.40 -0.73 -29.40
C ASP A 538 -22.22 -1.02 -30.67
N SER A 539 -23.37 -1.69 -30.52
CA SER A 539 -24.21 -2.10 -31.66
C SER A 539 -25.27 -1.07 -32.05
N CYS A 540 -25.77 -0.25 -31.11
CA CYS A 540 -26.84 0.71 -31.40
C CYS A 540 -26.61 2.13 -30.87
N GLY A 541 -25.50 2.38 -30.16
CA GLY A 541 -25.15 3.67 -29.59
C GLY A 541 -26.04 4.15 -28.43
N ARG A 542 -27.05 3.37 -28.01
CA ARG A 542 -27.92 3.74 -26.88
C ARG A 542 -27.16 3.65 -25.57
N SER A 543 -27.33 4.64 -24.70
CA SER A 543 -26.80 4.60 -23.34
C SER A 543 -27.59 3.59 -22.50
N VAL A 544 -26.93 2.54 -22.03
CA VAL A 544 -27.52 1.45 -21.25
C VAL A 544 -26.75 1.29 -19.96
N MET A 545 -27.43 0.98 -18.85
CA MET A 545 -26.77 0.69 -17.58
C MET A 545 -25.88 -0.54 -17.74
N LEU A 546 -24.67 -0.51 -17.17
CA LEU A 546 -23.71 -1.62 -17.26
C LEU A 546 -24.32 -2.93 -16.75
N LYS A 547 -25.11 -2.89 -15.68
CA LYS A 547 -25.80 -4.07 -15.10
C LYS A 547 -26.91 -4.68 -15.96
N ASP A 548 -27.36 -3.94 -16.97
CA ASP A 548 -28.41 -4.37 -17.91
C ASP A 548 -27.89 -4.49 -19.35
N MET A 549 -26.59 -4.31 -19.58
CA MET A 549 -26.00 -4.39 -20.92
C MET A 549 -26.20 -5.78 -21.53
N ASP A 550 -26.03 -6.86 -20.76
CA ASP A 550 -26.24 -8.23 -21.23
C ASP A 550 -27.69 -8.46 -21.68
N ILE A 551 -28.64 -7.91 -20.93
CA ILE A 551 -30.07 -8.02 -21.25
C ILE A 551 -30.40 -7.20 -22.47
N HIS A 552 -29.82 -6.01 -22.59
CA HIS A 552 -29.98 -5.18 -23.78
C HIS A 552 -29.43 -5.88 -25.01
N GLN A 553 -28.25 -6.50 -24.92
CA GLN A 553 -27.67 -7.28 -26.00
C GLN A 553 -28.60 -8.43 -26.41
N ILE A 554 -29.13 -9.20 -25.45
CA ILE A 554 -30.05 -10.30 -25.76
C ILE A 554 -31.38 -9.80 -26.33
N ALA A 555 -31.99 -8.77 -25.74
CA ALA A 555 -33.34 -8.32 -26.09
C ALA A 555 -33.39 -7.50 -27.38
N VAL A 556 -32.33 -6.73 -27.67
CA VAL A 556 -32.28 -5.79 -28.81
C VAL A 556 -31.43 -6.34 -29.96
N HIS A 557 -30.40 -7.13 -29.66
CA HIS A 557 -29.44 -7.65 -30.64
C HIS A 557 -29.39 -9.17 -30.72
N GLY A 558 -30.05 -9.88 -29.80
CA GLY A 558 -30.13 -11.33 -29.82
C GLY A 558 -30.88 -11.79 -31.06
N LYS A 559 -30.18 -12.47 -31.97
CA LYS A 559 -30.83 -13.22 -33.04
C LYS A 559 -31.62 -14.35 -32.39
N SER A 560 -32.94 -14.33 -32.54
CA SER A 560 -33.78 -15.50 -32.27
C SER A 560 -33.19 -16.68 -33.05
N SER A 561 -32.68 -17.67 -32.33
CA SER A 561 -32.21 -18.92 -32.91
C SER A 561 -33.38 -19.73 -33.45
#